data_AF-A0A519J4M3-F1
#
_entry.id   AF-A0A519J4M3-F1
#
_cell.length_a   1.000
_cell.length_b   1.000
_cell.length_c   1.000
_cell.angle_alpha   90.00
_cell.angle_beta   90.00
_cell.angle_gamma   90.00
#
_symmetry.space_group_name_H-M   'P 1'
#
loop_
_entity.id
_entity.type
_entity.pdbx_description
1 polymer ?
#
loop_
_entity_poly.entity_id
_entity_poly.type
_entity_poly.pdbx_seq_one_letter_code
_entity_poly.pdbx_strand_id
1 'polypeptide(L)'
;MRALAALAGWKGYALTTAACLALGAGSGWTVRAWKAGADAADARAETDARERLAIANALRVERSQAQITATVDAGAEKEAVRIRTVTQTLIKEVPVYVPVEADLRFALPVGLVRLHDAAAAGVAAIPDPARQPDGAAGNAEPSDVTPSRLGSAIVENYGVCHADAARFSALQDWVRQQQALMNDP
;
A
#
# COMPACT_ATOMS: atom_id res chain seq x y z
N MET A 1 -79.66 -4.04 45.51
CA MET A 1 -79.04 -4.69 46.68
C MET A 1 -79.16 -6.24 46.71
N ARG A 2 -79.67 -6.93 45.68
CA ARG A 2 -79.74 -8.41 45.66
C ARG A 2 -78.54 -9.13 45.02
N ALA A 3 -77.73 -8.44 44.21
CA ALA A 3 -76.56 -9.04 43.57
C ALA A 3 -75.41 -9.34 44.53
N LEU A 4 -75.29 -8.59 45.63
CA LEU A 4 -74.22 -8.76 46.63
C LEU A 4 -74.46 -9.93 47.59
N ALA A 5 -75.71 -10.37 47.75
CA ALA A 5 -76.05 -11.51 48.61
C ALA A 5 -75.62 -12.86 47.99
N ALA A 6 -75.44 -12.94 46.67
CA ALA A 6 -74.99 -14.16 45.98
C ALA A 6 -73.48 -14.45 46.15
N LEU A 7 -72.72 -13.51 46.71
CA LEU A 7 -71.28 -13.64 46.99
C LEU A 7 -70.98 -14.08 48.44
N ALA A 8 -72.00 -14.15 49.30
CA ALA A 8 -71.87 -14.60 50.68
C ALA A 8 -71.88 -16.14 50.76
N GLY A 9 -70.80 -16.78 50.31
CA GLY A 9 -70.60 -18.23 50.40
C GLY A 9 -69.34 -18.69 49.68
N TRP A 10 -68.91 -19.94 49.90
CA TRP A 10 -67.68 -20.53 49.32
C TRP A 10 -67.55 -20.33 47.80
N LYS A 11 -68.66 -20.40 47.05
CA LYS A 11 -68.68 -20.15 45.60
C LYS A 11 -68.32 -18.71 45.21
N GLY A 12 -68.65 -17.73 46.06
CA GLY A 12 -68.27 -16.31 45.86
C GLY A 12 -66.79 -16.06 46.15
N TYR A 13 -66.23 -16.72 47.17
CA TYR A 13 -64.79 -16.70 47.44
C TYR A 13 -63.99 -17.39 46.32
N ALA A 14 -64.48 -18.51 45.78
CA ALA A 14 -63.84 -19.19 44.65
C ALA A 14 -63.85 -18.35 43.36
N LEU A 15 -64.94 -17.64 43.07
CA LEU A 15 -65.02 -16.75 41.91
C LEU A 15 -64.09 -15.52 42.04
N THR A 16 -64.02 -14.91 43.23
CA THR A 16 -63.15 -13.75 43.46
C THR A 16 -61.67 -14.13 43.41
N THR A 17 -61.27 -15.24 44.02
CA THR A 17 -59.90 -15.76 43.92
C THR A 17 -59.52 -16.15 42.49
N ALA A 18 -60.40 -16.81 41.74
CA ALA A 18 -60.17 -17.11 40.33
C ALA A 18 -60.02 -15.83 39.47
N ALA A 19 -60.84 -14.81 39.72
CA ALA A 19 -60.73 -13.52 39.04
C ALA A 19 -59.42 -12.80 39.36
N CYS A 20 -58.99 -12.80 40.63
CA CYS A 20 -57.71 -12.23 41.05
C CYS A 20 -56.51 -12.97 40.42
N LEU A 21 -56.55 -14.30 40.36
CA LEU A 21 -55.52 -15.11 39.69
C LEU A 21 -55.47 -14.86 38.19
N ALA A 22 -56.62 -14.73 37.52
CA ALA A 22 -56.69 -14.44 36.09
C ALA A 22 -56.14 -13.04 35.76
N LEU A 23 -56.47 -12.02 36.58
CA LEU A 23 -55.94 -10.67 36.43
C LEU A 23 -54.44 -10.58 36.76
N GLY A 24 -53.98 -11.28 37.81
CA GLY A 24 -52.57 -11.37 38.18
C GLY A 24 -51.72 -12.11 37.14
N ALA A 25 -52.25 -13.19 36.58
CA ALA A 25 -51.60 -13.90 35.48
C ALA A 25 -51.56 -13.04 34.21
N GLY A 26 -52.66 -12.41 33.81
CA GLY A 26 -52.69 -11.56 32.60
C GLY A 26 -51.76 -10.35 32.68
N SER A 27 -51.68 -9.69 33.84
CA SER A 27 -50.77 -8.55 34.07
C SER A 27 -49.30 -8.97 34.14
N GLY A 28 -48.99 -10.17 34.65
CA GLY A 28 -47.63 -10.72 34.61
C GLY A 28 -47.10 -10.94 33.19
N TRP A 29 -47.96 -11.37 32.26
CA TRP A 29 -47.57 -11.58 30.86
C TRP A 29 -47.29 -10.27 30.12
N THR A 30 -48.11 -9.23 30.35
CA THR A 30 -47.90 -7.92 29.72
C THR A 30 -46.64 -7.22 30.23
N VAL A 31 -46.38 -7.28 31.54
CA VAL A 31 -45.14 -6.73 32.14
C VAL A 31 -43.91 -7.47 31.61
N ARG A 32 -43.94 -8.80 31.51
CA ARG A 32 -42.84 -9.59 30.93
C ARG A 32 -42.62 -9.27 29.45
N ALA A 33 -43.68 -9.13 28.67
CA ALA A 33 -43.58 -8.75 27.26
C ALA A 33 -43.00 -7.34 27.08
N TRP A 34 -43.40 -6.38 27.92
CA TRP A 34 -42.86 -5.02 27.88
C TRP A 34 -41.38 -4.99 28.25
N LYS A 35 -40.99 -5.69 29.32
CA LYS A 35 -39.58 -5.83 29.72
C LYS A 35 -38.74 -6.49 28.63
N ALA A 36 -39.22 -7.59 28.05
CA ALA A 36 -38.53 -8.27 26.95
C ALA A 36 -38.41 -7.36 25.70
N GLY A 37 -39.40 -6.52 25.43
CA GLY A 37 -39.35 -5.52 24.36
C GLY A 37 -38.34 -4.40 24.63
N ALA A 38 -38.24 -3.92 25.87
CA ALA A 38 -37.24 -2.94 26.29
C ALA A 38 -35.82 -3.53 26.21
N ASP A 39 -35.60 -4.72 26.76
CA ASP A 39 -34.32 -5.44 26.69
C ASP A 39 -33.90 -5.68 25.23
N ALA A 40 -34.84 -6.01 24.33
CA ALA A 40 -34.58 -6.17 22.90
C ALA A 40 -34.27 -4.85 22.19
N ALA A 41 -34.86 -3.73 22.61
CA ALA A 41 -34.56 -2.41 22.07
C ALA A 41 -33.16 -1.93 22.50
N ASP A 42 -32.81 -2.13 23.77
CA ASP A 42 -31.49 -1.80 24.30
C ASP A 42 -30.40 -2.64 23.63
N ALA A 43 -30.65 -3.95 23.45
CA ALA A 43 -29.73 -4.83 22.73
C ALA A 43 -29.49 -4.38 21.28
N ARG A 44 -30.54 -3.91 20.58
CA ARG A 44 -30.40 -3.35 19.21
C ARG A 44 -29.64 -2.03 19.21
N ALA A 45 -29.89 -1.16 20.20
CA ALA A 45 -29.18 0.10 20.32
C ALA A 45 -27.67 -0.13 20.55
N GLU A 46 -27.30 -1.13 21.35
CA GLU A 46 -25.90 -1.51 21.53
C GLU A 46 -25.26 -2.07 20.26
N THR A 47 -25.97 -2.91 19.50
CA THR A 47 -25.44 -3.43 18.23
C THR A 47 -25.26 -2.31 17.21
N ASP A 48 -26.24 -1.43 17.06
CA ASP A 48 -26.16 -0.28 16.16
C ASP A 48 -25.02 0.67 16.55
N ALA A 49 -24.79 0.87 17.85
CA ALA A 49 -23.67 1.68 18.34
C ALA A 49 -22.33 1.03 18.00
N ARG A 50 -22.19 -0.29 18.16
CA ARG A 50 -20.97 -1.03 17.79
C ARG A 50 -20.73 -1.00 16.29
N GLU A 51 -21.77 -1.15 15.48
CA GLU A 51 -21.68 -1.05 14.02
C GLU A 51 -21.23 0.35 13.57
N ARG A 52 -21.81 1.40 14.14
CA ARG A 52 -21.40 2.79 13.84
C ARG A 52 -19.94 3.05 14.20
N LEU A 53 -19.49 2.53 15.35
CA LEU A 53 -18.08 2.64 15.76
C LEU A 53 -17.17 1.85 14.81
N ALA A 54 -17.56 0.64 14.41
CA ALA A 54 -16.79 -0.17 13.46
C ALA A 54 -16.68 0.52 12.09
N ILE A 55 -17.78 1.09 11.57
CA ILE A 55 -17.79 1.86 10.31
C ILE A 55 -16.92 3.12 10.44
N ALA A 56 -17.04 3.86 11.54
CA ALA A 56 -16.24 5.07 11.76
C ALA A 56 -14.73 4.75 11.82
N ASN A 57 -14.35 3.65 12.49
CA ASN A 57 -12.97 3.19 12.54
C ASN A 57 -12.47 2.73 11.17
N ALA A 58 -13.27 1.98 10.41
CA ALA A 58 -12.92 1.56 9.06
C ALA A 58 -12.67 2.76 8.13
N LEU A 59 -13.56 3.77 8.15
CA LEU A 59 -13.41 5.00 7.37
C LEU A 59 -12.17 5.81 7.80
N ARG A 60 -11.85 5.84 9.10
CA ARG A 60 -10.65 6.51 9.62
C ARG A 60 -9.38 5.84 9.09
N VAL A 61 -9.32 4.51 9.14
CA VAL A 61 -8.18 3.73 8.63
C VAL A 61 -8.05 3.95 7.12
N GLU A 62 -9.13 3.81 6.36
CA GLU A 62 -9.12 4.02 4.89
C GLU A 62 -8.59 5.41 4.50
N ARG A 63 -9.05 6.48 5.18
CA ARG A 63 -8.55 7.85 4.95
C ARG A 63 -7.06 7.98 5.27
N SER A 64 -6.62 7.36 6.37
CA SER A 64 -5.22 7.40 6.79
C SER A 64 -4.33 6.65 5.80
N GLN A 65 -4.78 5.49 5.30
CA GLN A 65 -4.09 4.73 4.26
C GLN A 65 -3.96 5.55 2.97
N ALA A 66 -5.04 6.19 2.52
CA ALA A 66 -5.04 7.05 1.34
C ALA A 66 -4.09 8.25 1.50
N GLN A 67 -4.07 8.87 2.68
CA GLN A 67 -3.16 9.97 2.98
C GLN A 67 -1.69 9.54 2.97
N ILE A 68 -1.37 8.38 3.56
CA ILE A 68 -0.02 7.80 3.53
C ILE A 68 0.41 7.58 2.08
N THR A 69 -0.44 6.93 1.26
CA THR A 69 -0.15 6.69 -0.16
C THR A 69 0.11 8.00 -0.90
N ALA A 70 -0.79 8.99 -0.79
CA ALA A 70 -0.63 10.27 -1.45
C ALA A 70 0.66 11.01 -1.05
N THR A 71 1.05 10.92 0.23
CA THR A 71 2.26 11.57 0.75
C THR A 71 3.52 10.90 0.23
N VAL A 72 3.58 9.57 0.26
CA VAL A 72 4.73 8.82 -0.24
C VAL A 72 4.87 8.98 -1.76
N ASP A 73 3.76 8.91 -2.51
CA ASP A 73 3.76 9.08 -3.96
C ASP A 73 4.27 10.47 -4.35
N ALA A 74 3.81 11.53 -3.67
CA ALA A 74 4.29 12.89 -3.91
C ALA A 74 5.79 13.04 -3.62
N GLY A 75 6.30 12.40 -2.57
CA GLY A 75 7.73 12.36 -2.24
C GLY A 75 8.54 11.60 -3.28
N ALA A 76 8.06 10.43 -3.70
CA ALA A 76 8.69 9.57 -4.70
C ALA A 76 8.78 10.26 -6.06
N GLU A 77 7.70 10.91 -6.51
CA GLU A 77 7.67 11.66 -7.78
C GLU A 77 8.65 12.84 -7.74
N LYS A 78 8.68 13.60 -6.65
CA LYS A 78 9.63 14.71 -6.48
C LYS A 78 11.07 14.22 -6.61
N GLU A 79 11.39 13.09 -5.99
CA GLU A 79 12.73 12.51 -6.05
C GLU A 79 13.07 11.96 -7.43
N ALA A 80 12.12 11.31 -8.10
CA ALA A 80 12.27 10.84 -9.47
C ALA A 80 12.55 12.00 -10.44
N VAL A 81 11.82 13.11 -10.33
CA VAL A 81 12.07 14.33 -11.10
C VAL A 81 13.48 14.87 -10.82
N ARG A 82 13.88 14.97 -9.54
CA ARG A 82 15.23 15.43 -9.16
C ARG A 82 16.32 14.59 -9.81
N ILE A 83 16.23 13.25 -9.71
CA ILE A 83 17.20 12.32 -10.28
C ILE A 83 17.24 12.49 -11.79
N ARG A 84 16.09 12.51 -12.47
CA ARG A 84 16.02 12.73 -13.91
C ARG A 84 16.67 14.04 -14.33
N THR A 85 16.40 15.13 -13.62
CA THR A 85 17.00 16.44 -13.91
C THR A 85 18.51 16.40 -13.75
N VAL A 86 19.03 15.82 -12.65
CA VAL A 86 20.47 15.70 -12.43
C VAL A 86 21.13 14.86 -13.52
N THR A 87 20.57 13.68 -13.85
CA THR A 87 21.09 12.82 -14.92
C THR A 87 21.14 13.54 -16.26
N GLN A 88 20.06 14.22 -16.65
CA GLN A 88 20.02 14.98 -17.91
C GLN A 88 21.02 16.15 -17.94
N THR A 89 21.23 16.82 -16.81
CA THR A 89 22.25 17.86 -16.69
C THR A 89 23.64 17.25 -16.87
N LEU A 90 23.95 16.14 -16.20
CA LEU A 90 25.24 15.48 -16.34
C LEU A 90 25.52 14.99 -17.76
N ILE A 91 24.51 14.46 -18.46
CA ILE A 91 24.64 14.07 -19.89
C ILE A 91 25.03 15.28 -20.75
N LYS A 92 24.46 16.47 -20.48
CA LYS A 92 24.81 17.70 -21.21
C LYS A 92 26.22 18.21 -20.89
N GLU A 93 26.74 17.89 -19.72
CA GLU A 93 28.11 18.22 -19.31
C GLU A 93 29.15 17.26 -19.91
N VAL A 94 28.78 16.04 -20.32
CA VAL A 94 29.70 15.07 -20.95
C VAL A 94 30.57 15.70 -22.04
N PRO A 95 30.07 16.42 -23.06
CA PRO A 95 30.91 17.02 -24.10
C PRO A 95 31.83 18.14 -23.59
N VAL A 96 31.58 18.72 -22.41
CA VAL A 96 32.46 19.72 -21.78
C VAL A 96 33.70 19.03 -21.21
N TYR A 97 33.52 17.87 -20.57
CA TYR A 97 34.60 17.12 -19.93
C TYR A 97 35.25 16.08 -20.85
N VAL A 98 34.51 15.59 -21.84
CA VAL A 98 34.95 14.67 -22.89
C VAL A 98 34.69 15.33 -24.23
N PRO A 99 35.54 16.29 -24.63
CA PRO A 99 35.32 17.06 -25.84
C PRO A 99 35.59 16.22 -27.09
N VAL A 100 35.15 16.70 -28.25
CA VAL A 100 35.27 15.97 -29.52
C VAL A 100 36.73 15.65 -29.87
N GLU A 101 37.69 16.49 -29.47
CA GLU A 101 39.10 16.20 -29.68
C GLU A 101 39.59 15.02 -28.84
N ALA A 102 38.95 14.72 -27.70
CA ALA A 102 39.23 13.51 -26.95
C ALA A 102 38.69 12.28 -27.70
N ASP A 103 37.50 12.38 -28.29
CA ASP A 103 36.91 11.30 -29.09
C ASP A 103 37.78 10.94 -30.30
N LEU A 104 38.38 11.94 -30.95
CA LEU A 104 39.26 11.73 -32.11
C LEU A 104 40.66 11.22 -31.72
N ARG A 105 41.14 11.57 -30.52
CA ARG A 105 42.50 11.22 -30.07
C ARG A 105 42.58 9.87 -29.38
N PHE A 106 41.53 9.46 -28.68
CA PHE A 106 41.54 8.28 -27.81
C PHE A 106 40.46 7.28 -28.25
N ALA A 107 40.85 6.35 -29.11
CA ALA A 107 39.99 5.22 -29.46
C ALA A 107 39.82 4.27 -28.26
N LEU A 108 38.58 3.85 -27.98
CA LEU A 108 38.31 2.84 -26.97
C LEU A 108 38.57 1.44 -27.55
N PRO A 109 39.13 0.51 -26.77
CA PRO A 109 39.29 -0.87 -27.23
C PRO A 109 37.94 -1.60 -27.28
N VAL A 110 37.71 -2.39 -28.34
CA VAL A 110 36.48 -3.19 -28.51
C VAL A 110 36.22 -4.14 -27.33
N GLY A 111 37.28 -4.63 -26.67
CA GLY A 111 37.15 -5.44 -25.47
C GLY A 111 36.54 -4.71 -24.28
N LEU A 112 36.79 -3.41 -24.13
CA LEU A 112 36.18 -2.59 -23.07
C LEU A 112 34.68 -2.46 -23.30
N VAL A 113 34.26 -2.18 -24.53
CA VAL A 113 32.84 -2.05 -24.89
C VAL A 113 32.11 -3.36 -24.64
N ARG A 114 32.68 -4.50 -25.07
CA ARG A 114 32.10 -5.82 -24.80
C ARG A 114 31.99 -6.13 -23.32
N LEU A 115 33.01 -5.78 -22.53
CA LEU A 115 32.98 -5.96 -21.08
C LEU A 115 31.87 -5.12 -20.45
N HIS A 116 31.75 -3.84 -20.86
CA HIS A 116 30.69 -2.95 -20.40
C HIS A 116 29.30 -3.51 -20.74
N ASP A 117 29.09 -3.94 -21.98
CA ASP A 117 27.80 -4.46 -22.43
C ASP A 117 27.43 -5.78 -21.75
N ALA A 118 28.40 -6.66 -21.54
CA ALA A 118 28.21 -7.89 -20.77
C ALA A 118 27.83 -7.60 -19.31
N ALA A 119 28.49 -6.60 -18.68
CA ALA A 119 28.16 -6.16 -17.34
C ALA A 119 26.75 -5.55 -17.27
N ALA A 120 26.38 -4.71 -18.23
CA ALA A 120 25.04 -4.12 -18.32
C ALA A 120 23.94 -5.18 -18.56
N ALA A 121 24.23 -6.22 -19.35
CA ALA A 121 23.32 -7.34 -19.57
C ALA A 121 23.30 -8.36 -18.41
N GLY A 122 24.19 -8.23 -17.42
CA GLY A 122 24.29 -9.17 -16.31
C GLY A 122 24.78 -10.57 -16.72
N VAL A 123 25.60 -10.68 -17.77
CA VAL A 123 26.10 -11.95 -18.28
C VAL A 123 27.60 -12.14 -17.96
N ALA A 124 27.95 -13.34 -17.49
CA ALA A 124 29.34 -13.66 -17.12
C ALA A 124 30.22 -14.05 -18.31
N ALA A 125 29.62 -14.60 -19.38
CA ALA A 125 30.33 -14.92 -20.60
C ALA A 125 30.34 -13.69 -21.50
N ILE A 126 31.52 -13.09 -21.68
CA ILE A 126 31.72 -12.06 -22.70
C ILE A 126 31.76 -12.77 -24.05
N PRO A 127 30.81 -12.52 -24.97
CA PRO A 127 30.82 -13.19 -26.26
C PRO A 127 32.11 -12.85 -27.01
N ASP A 128 32.96 -13.86 -27.21
CA ASP A 128 34.09 -13.79 -28.13
C ASP A 128 33.55 -14.07 -29.54
N PRO A 129 33.66 -13.15 -30.51
CA PRO A 129 33.33 -13.51 -31.88
C PRO A 129 34.30 -14.62 -32.32
N ALA A 130 33.77 -15.82 -32.50
CA ALA A 130 34.44 -16.94 -33.13
C ALA A 130 34.72 -16.63 -34.61
N ARG A 131 35.61 -15.67 -34.90
CA ARG A 131 36.20 -15.32 -36.20
C ARG A 131 37.06 -14.05 -36.01
N GLN A 132 38.22 -14.16 -35.37
CA GLN A 132 39.32 -13.25 -35.72
C GLN A 132 40.32 -14.07 -36.55
N PRO A 133 40.64 -13.65 -37.79
CA PRO A 133 41.69 -14.30 -38.57
C PRO A 133 43.03 -14.18 -37.84
N ASP A 134 43.89 -15.19 -37.96
CA ASP A 134 45.25 -15.17 -37.39
C ASP A 134 45.98 -13.88 -37.85
N GLY A 135 46.17 -12.95 -36.91
CA GLY A 135 46.86 -11.68 -37.13
C GLY A 135 46.05 -10.38 -36.86
N ALA A 136 44.75 -10.45 -36.60
CA ALA A 136 43.98 -9.27 -36.15
C ALA A 136 44.30 -8.97 -34.67
N ALA A 137 44.54 -7.71 -34.29
CA ALA A 137 44.75 -7.42 -32.88
C ALA A 137 43.46 -7.78 -32.12
N GLY A 138 43.60 -8.35 -30.92
CA GLY A 138 42.48 -8.89 -30.16
C GLY A 138 41.54 -7.82 -29.60
N ASN A 139 41.17 -7.98 -28.33
CA ASN A 139 40.40 -7.02 -27.54
C ASN A 139 40.92 -5.56 -27.53
N ALA A 140 42.11 -5.30 -28.09
CA ALA A 140 42.76 -3.99 -28.16
C ALA A 140 42.41 -3.17 -29.42
N GLU A 141 41.70 -3.74 -30.41
CA GLU A 141 41.30 -3.00 -31.62
C GLU A 141 40.38 -1.81 -31.29
N PRO A 142 40.50 -0.68 -32.01
CA PRO A 142 39.59 0.44 -31.89
C PRO A 142 38.12 0.06 -32.09
N SER A 143 37.24 0.49 -31.19
CA SER A 143 35.79 0.44 -31.32
C SER A 143 35.25 1.69 -32.01
N ASP A 144 34.04 1.57 -32.58
CA ASP A 144 33.19 2.65 -33.06
C ASP A 144 32.51 3.47 -31.94
N VAL A 145 32.58 3.02 -30.68
CA VAL A 145 32.10 3.76 -29.52
C VAL A 145 33.13 4.80 -29.10
N THR A 146 32.71 6.07 -29.06
CA THR A 146 33.56 7.17 -28.61
C THR A 146 33.62 7.25 -27.07
N PRO A 147 34.71 7.78 -26.49
CA PRO A 147 34.80 8.14 -25.08
C PRO A 147 33.59 8.93 -24.57
N SER A 148 33.12 9.94 -25.30
CA SER A 148 31.95 10.74 -24.93
C SER A 148 30.67 9.90 -24.89
N ARG A 149 30.48 8.98 -25.84
CA ARG A 149 29.32 8.08 -25.87
C ARG A 149 29.36 7.09 -24.69
N LEU A 150 30.53 6.54 -24.37
CA LEU A 150 30.69 5.71 -23.17
C LEU A 150 30.41 6.51 -21.89
N GLY A 151 30.90 7.75 -21.81
CA GLY A 151 30.62 8.66 -20.69
C GLY A 151 29.13 8.91 -20.48
N SER A 152 28.38 9.19 -21.55
CA SER A 152 26.93 9.34 -21.50
C SER A 152 26.23 8.06 -21.04
N ALA A 153 26.64 6.90 -21.55
CA ALA A 153 26.07 5.61 -21.14
C ALA A 153 26.29 5.32 -19.64
N ILE A 154 27.46 5.67 -19.11
CA ILE A 154 27.76 5.54 -17.67
C ILE A 154 26.83 6.44 -16.84
N VAL A 155 26.67 7.71 -17.23
CA VAL A 155 25.78 8.65 -16.54
C VAL A 155 24.33 8.17 -16.58
N GLU A 156 23.87 7.67 -17.72
CA GLU A 156 22.53 7.10 -17.88
C GLU A 156 22.31 5.89 -16.98
N ASN A 157 23.26 4.95 -16.96
CA ASN A 157 23.20 3.75 -16.12
C ASN A 157 23.10 4.11 -14.63
N TYR A 158 23.95 5.03 -14.14
CA TYR A 158 23.85 5.48 -12.75
C TYR A 158 22.56 6.24 -12.47
N GLY A 159 22.06 7.01 -13.43
CA GLY A 159 20.76 7.67 -13.35
C GLY A 159 19.62 6.67 -13.11
N VAL A 160 19.60 5.56 -13.85
CA VAL A 160 18.63 4.48 -13.65
C VAL A 160 18.81 3.82 -12.28
N CYS A 161 20.05 3.49 -11.88
CA CYS A 161 20.31 2.88 -10.57
C CYS A 161 19.82 3.76 -9.41
N HIS A 162 20.05 5.08 -9.48
CA HIS A 162 19.55 6.01 -8.47
C HIS A 162 18.02 6.07 -8.45
N ALA A 163 17.38 6.07 -9.62
CA ALA A 163 15.92 6.07 -9.72
C ALA A 163 15.29 4.79 -9.14
N ASP A 164 15.90 3.64 -9.41
CA ASP A 164 15.45 2.35 -8.84
C ASP A 164 15.64 2.32 -7.32
N ALA A 165 16.80 2.77 -6.83
CA ALA A 165 17.06 2.85 -5.39
C ALA A 165 16.05 3.77 -4.67
N ALA A 166 15.72 4.92 -5.27
CA ALA A 166 14.70 5.83 -4.74
C ALA A 166 13.31 5.18 -4.72
N ARG A 167 12.94 4.48 -5.80
CA ARG A 167 11.65 3.75 -5.89
C ARG A 167 11.54 2.67 -4.81
N PHE A 168 12.60 1.88 -4.61
CA PHE A 168 12.62 0.86 -3.56
C PHE A 168 12.54 1.48 -2.16
N SER A 169 13.24 2.58 -1.92
CA SER A 169 13.19 3.28 -0.63
C SER A 169 11.78 3.81 -0.34
N ALA A 170 11.14 4.45 -1.32
CA ALA A 170 9.76 4.93 -1.19
C ALA A 170 8.77 3.79 -0.94
N LEU A 171 8.90 2.66 -1.65
CA LEU A 171 8.06 1.48 -1.42
C LEU A 171 8.23 0.95 0.01
N GLN A 172 9.47 0.84 0.49
CA GLN A 172 9.73 0.38 1.85
C GLN A 172 9.13 1.32 2.90
N ASP A 173 9.22 2.64 2.69
CA ASP A 173 8.60 3.63 3.57
C ASP A 173 7.08 3.52 3.58
N TRP A 174 6.47 3.32 2.41
CA TRP A 174 5.04 3.08 2.30
C TRP A 174 4.62 1.82 3.06
N VAL A 175 5.29 0.69 2.85
CA VAL A 175 4.98 -0.57 3.55
C VAL A 175 5.08 -0.40 5.06
N ARG A 176 6.16 0.23 5.56
CA ARG A 176 6.33 0.49 7.00
C ARG A 176 5.20 1.33 7.58
N GLN A 177 4.80 2.40 6.89
CA GLN A 177 3.72 3.27 7.34
C GLN A 177 2.35 2.58 7.33
N GLN A 178 2.06 1.80 6.28
CA GLN A 178 0.84 0.99 6.21
C GLN A 178 0.78 -0.05 7.34
N GLN A 179 1.89 -0.72 7.61
CA GLN A 179 1.99 -1.69 8.71
C GLN A 179 1.82 -1.02 10.08
N ALA A 180 2.44 0.13 10.30
CA ALA A 180 2.28 0.89 11.55
C ALA A 180 0.79 1.25 11.79
N LEU A 181 0.09 1.71 10.76
CA LEU A 181 -1.33 2.02 10.83
C LEU A 181 -2.21 0.78 11.11
N MET A 182 -1.83 -0.41 10.62
CA MET A 182 -2.58 -1.64 10.90
C MET A 182 -2.29 -2.21 12.29
N ASN A 183 -1.07 -2.01 12.81
CA ASN A 183 -0.64 -2.55 14.09
C ASN A 183 -1.06 -1.68 15.29
N ASP A 184 -1.32 -0.39 15.07
CA ASP A 184 -1.89 0.55 16.06
C ASP A 184 -3.12 1.25 15.45
N PRO A 185 -4.25 0.52 15.33
CA PRO A 185 -5.36 0.89 14.44
C PRO A 185 -6.03 2.21 14.75
#